data_AF-A0AA41XWW3-F1
#
_entry.id   AF-A0AA41XWW3-F1
#
_cell.length_a   1.000
_cell.length_b   1.000
_cell.length_c   1.000
_cell.angle_alpha   90.00
_cell.angle_beta   90.00
_cell.angle_gamma   90.00
#
_symmetry.space_group_name_H-M   'P 1'
#
loop_
_entity.id
_entity.type
_entity.pdbx_description
1 polymer ?
#
loop_
_entity_poly.entity_id
_entity_poly.type
_entity_poly.pdbx_seq_one_letter_code
_entity_poly.pdbx_strand_id
1 'polypeptide(L)'
;MLKGFKEFLARGNIVDLAVAVVIGTAFTALVTKFTDSIITPLINRIGVKQQSDVGILKIGIGGGQTIDLNILLSAAINFVLIAAVVYFFVVLPYNTLRRRGEVEQADDAQIVLLTEIRDLLAESGNGDSSGRHGGAAAKTPPPEHGPRADAESQ
;
A
#
# COMPACT_ATOMS: atom_id res chain seq x y z
N MET A 1 -0.73 -22.62 -22.20
CA MET A 1 -1.06 -21.19 -22.00
C MET A 1 -1.91 -20.98 -20.75
N LEU A 2 -3.18 -21.41 -20.71
CA LEU A 2 -4.09 -21.23 -19.55
C LEU A 2 -3.55 -21.77 -18.21
N LYS A 3 -2.86 -22.92 -18.20
CA LYS A 3 -2.25 -23.48 -16.99
C LYS A 3 -1.10 -22.60 -16.45
N GLY A 4 -0.22 -22.13 -17.32
CA GLY A 4 0.88 -21.21 -16.95
C GLY A 4 0.40 -19.82 -16.53
N PHE A 5 -0.72 -19.34 -17.10
CA PHE A 5 -1.36 -18.10 -16.65
C PHE A 5 -1.97 -18.24 -15.24
N LYS A 6 -2.61 -19.37 -14.96
CA LYS A 6 -3.10 -19.69 -13.60
C LYS A 6 -1.95 -19.79 -12.59
N GLU A 7 -0.84 -20.44 -12.95
CA GLU A 7 0.36 -20.50 -12.10
C GLU A 7 1.02 -19.13 -11.88
N PHE A 8 0.95 -18.24 -12.87
CA PHE A 8 1.40 -16.86 -12.74
C PHE A 8 0.54 -16.06 -11.77
N LEU A 9 -0.80 -16.13 -11.88
CA LEU A 9 -1.72 -15.49 -10.94
C LEU A 9 -1.61 -16.10 -9.53
N ALA A 10 -1.40 -17.40 -9.44
CA ALA A 10 -1.23 -18.11 -8.16
C ALA A 10 0.05 -17.75 -7.40
N ARG A 11 0.93 -16.89 -7.97
CA ARG A 11 2.12 -16.34 -7.30
C ARG A 11 1.78 -15.35 -6.16
N GLY A 12 0.51 -15.28 -5.75
CA GLY A 12 0.02 -14.61 -4.54
C GLY A 12 -0.09 -13.09 -4.70
N ASN A 13 1.05 -12.42 -4.80
CA ASN A 13 1.13 -10.96 -4.76
C ASN A 13 0.43 -10.27 -5.96
N ILE A 14 0.31 -10.94 -7.10
CA ILE A 14 -0.22 -10.32 -8.33
C ILE A 14 -1.74 -10.12 -8.24
N VAL A 15 -2.46 -11.07 -7.67
CA VAL A 15 -3.93 -11.02 -7.58
C VAL A 15 -4.34 -9.93 -6.60
N ASP A 16 -3.70 -9.86 -5.44
CA ASP A 16 -4.02 -8.87 -4.42
C ASP A 16 -3.74 -7.44 -4.92
N LEU A 17 -2.60 -7.23 -5.59
CA LEU A 17 -2.29 -5.95 -6.22
C LEU A 17 -3.26 -5.60 -7.36
N ALA A 18 -3.63 -6.56 -8.20
CA ALA A 18 -4.58 -6.34 -9.28
C ALA A 18 -5.97 -5.95 -8.74
N VAL A 19 -6.45 -6.64 -7.71
CA VAL A 19 -7.72 -6.34 -7.04
C VAL A 19 -7.67 -4.96 -6.41
N ALA A 20 -6.59 -4.61 -5.71
CA ALA A 20 -6.42 -3.29 -5.10
C ALA A 20 -6.52 -2.14 -6.14
N VAL A 21 -5.85 -2.26 -7.29
CA VAL A 21 -5.88 -1.25 -8.35
C VAL A 21 -7.27 -1.14 -8.99
N VAL A 22 -7.90 -2.27 -9.30
CA VAL A 22 -9.24 -2.30 -9.91
C VAL A 22 -10.28 -1.68 -8.99
N ILE A 23 -10.30 -2.06 -7.71
CA ILE A 23 -11.24 -1.49 -6.73
C ILE A 23 -10.96 0.00 -6.52
N GLY A 24 -9.69 0.40 -6.36
CA GLY A 24 -9.32 1.79 -6.13
C GLY A 24 -9.74 2.71 -7.27
N THR A 25 -9.52 2.29 -8.52
CA THR A 25 -9.91 3.05 -9.71
C THR A 25 -11.42 3.11 -9.90
N ALA A 26 -12.13 1.98 -9.73
CA ALA A 26 -13.58 1.94 -9.83
C ALA A 26 -14.26 2.83 -8.77
N PHE A 27 -13.77 2.78 -7.53
CA PHE A 27 -14.29 3.59 -6.45
C PHE A 27 -14.05 5.09 -6.67
N THR A 28 -12.83 5.47 -7.05
CA THR A 28 -12.50 6.88 -7.37
C THR A 28 -13.36 7.41 -8.51
N ALA A 29 -13.59 6.58 -9.55
CA ALA A 29 -14.45 6.93 -10.66
C ALA A 29 -15.91 7.14 -10.21
N LEU A 30 -16.44 6.29 -9.32
CA LEU A 30 -17.79 6.43 -8.79
C LEU A 30 -17.97 7.76 -8.03
N VAL A 31 -17.06 8.07 -7.10
CA VAL A 31 -17.14 9.30 -6.31
C VAL A 31 -16.95 10.53 -7.21
N THR A 32 -16.01 10.49 -8.14
CA THR A 32 -15.80 11.58 -9.10
C THR A 32 -17.04 11.81 -9.95
N LYS A 33 -17.68 10.75 -10.48
CA LYS A 33 -18.92 10.87 -11.23
C LYS A 33 -20.06 11.44 -10.40
N PHE A 34 -20.17 11.07 -9.13
CA PHE A 34 -21.13 11.67 -8.22
C PHE A 34 -20.87 13.17 -8.02
N THR A 35 -19.61 13.55 -7.74
CA THR A 35 -19.23 14.95 -7.57
C THR A 35 -19.51 15.75 -8.85
N ASP A 36 -19.09 15.26 -10.01
CA ASP A 36 -19.29 15.93 -11.30
C ASP A 36 -20.75 16.07 -11.69
N SER A 37 -21.59 15.07 -11.37
CA SER A 37 -22.99 15.04 -11.78
C SER A 37 -23.92 15.78 -10.83
N ILE A 38 -23.58 15.84 -9.54
CA ILE A 38 -24.46 16.37 -8.50
C ILE A 38 -23.87 17.65 -7.87
N ILE A 39 -22.59 17.61 -7.48
CA ILE A 39 -21.97 18.71 -6.71
C ILE A 39 -21.54 19.84 -7.64
N THR A 40 -20.86 19.54 -8.74
CA THR A 40 -20.39 20.55 -9.71
C THR A 40 -21.53 21.41 -10.26
N PRO A 41 -22.72 20.87 -10.65
CA PRO A 41 -23.85 21.70 -11.05
C PRO A 41 -24.41 22.58 -9.93
N LEU A 42 -24.41 22.10 -8.68
CA LEU A 42 -24.83 22.89 -7.52
C LEU A 42 -23.86 24.04 -7.24
N ILE A 43 -22.55 23.78 -7.32
CA ILE A 43 -21.51 24.80 -7.21
C ILE A 43 -21.64 25.78 -8.35
N ASN A 44 -21.80 25.34 -9.60
CA ASN A 44 -21.95 26.25 -10.74
C ASN A 44 -23.23 27.10 -10.68
N ARG A 45 -24.27 26.62 -9.98
CA ARG A 45 -25.48 27.41 -9.72
C ARG A 45 -25.25 28.52 -8.69
N ILE A 46 -24.42 28.28 -7.69
CA ILE A 46 -24.16 29.20 -6.57
C ILE A 46 -22.96 30.12 -6.87
N GLY A 47 -21.89 29.55 -7.41
CA GLY A 47 -20.58 30.12 -7.68
C GLY A 47 -20.45 30.83 -9.02
N VAL A 48 -21.47 31.62 -9.39
CA VAL A 48 -21.55 32.44 -10.62
C VAL A 48 -22.04 31.66 -11.85
N LYS A 49 -23.15 32.15 -12.42
CA LYS A 49 -23.64 31.76 -13.75
C LYS A 49 -22.48 31.82 -14.74
N GLN A 50 -22.28 30.73 -15.48
CA GLN A 50 -21.38 30.67 -16.65
C GLN A 50 -21.66 31.76 -17.71
N GLN A 51 -22.77 32.51 -17.58
CA GLN A 51 -23.23 33.56 -18.48
C GLN A 51 -22.69 34.97 -18.15
N SER A 52 -22.20 35.22 -16.93
CA SER A 52 -21.68 36.55 -16.59
C SER A 52 -20.17 36.54 -16.70
N ASP A 53 -19.66 37.24 -17.72
CA ASP A 53 -18.27 37.67 -17.95
C ASP A 53 -17.69 38.54 -16.79
N VAL A 54 -18.39 38.57 -15.67
CA VAL A 54 -18.11 39.33 -14.45
C VAL A 54 -18.36 38.40 -13.26
N GLY A 55 -17.72 37.23 -13.29
CA GLY A 55 -17.58 36.37 -12.12
C GLY A 55 -16.24 36.68 -11.47
N ILE A 56 -16.23 36.95 -10.17
CA ILE A 56 -15.06 37.22 -9.32
C ILE A 56 -13.94 36.13 -9.42
N LEU A 57 -14.20 35.06 -10.17
CA LEU A 57 -13.43 33.82 -10.28
C LEU A 57 -13.04 33.46 -11.73
N LYS A 58 -13.23 34.36 -12.71
CA LYS A 58 -12.67 34.25 -14.06
C LYS A 58 -11.65 35.36 -14.27
N ILE A 59 -10.38 35.07 -14.05
CA ILE A 59 -9.31 36.02 -14.36
C ILE A 59 -9.03 35.88 -15.86
N GLY A 60 -9.44 36.91 -16.62
CA GLY A 60 -9.06 37.03 -18.02
C GLY A 60 -7.58 37.37 -18.12
N ILE A 61 -6.80 36.46 -18.69
CA ILE A 61 -5.45 36.77 -19.16
C ILE A 61 -5.63 37.07 -20.64
N GLY A 62 -5.40 38.31 -21.06
CA GLY A 62 -5.79 38.81 -22.40
C GLY A 62 -5.52 37.84 -23.56
N GLY A 63 -6.40 37.86 -24.57
CA GLY A 63 -6.35 36.94 -25.72
C GLY A 63 -7.45 35.87 -25.74
N GLY A 64 -8.47 35.98 -24.88
CA GLY A 64 -9.61 35.04 -24.83
C GLY A 64 -9.42 33.86 -23.87
N GLN A 65 -8.31 33.81 -23.12
CA GLN A 65 -8.05 32.77 -22.13
C GLN A 65 -8.62 33.19 -20.77
N THR A 66 -9.44 32.33 -20.17
CA THR A 66 -9.98 32.53 -18.82
C THR A 66 -9.45 31.43 -17.88
N ILE A 67 -9.14 31.80 -16.63
CA ILE A 67 -8.87 30.84 -15.56
C ILE A 67 -10.18 30.61 -14.80
N ASP A 68 -10.68 29.38 -14.83
CA ASP A 68 -11.90 28.99 -14.12
C ASP A 68 -11.59 28.53 -12.70
N LEU A 69 -11.67 29.43 -11.70
CA LEU A 69 -11.43 29.03 -10.31
C LEU A 69 -12.53 28.08 -9.76
N ASN A 70 -13.67 28.00 -10.45
CA ASN A 70 -14.77 27.07 -10.13
C ASN A 70 -14.37 25.60 -10.30
N ILE A 71 -13.52 25.28 -11.29
CA ILE A 71 -13.07 23.89 -11.50
C ILE A 71 -12.13 23.46 -10.36
N LEU A 72 -11.31 24.38 -9.86
CA LEU A 72 -10.41 24.14 -8.75
C LEU A 72 -11.19 23.89 -7.45
N LEU A 73 -12.21 24.72 -7.17
CA LEU A 73 -13.07 24.52 -6.00
C LEU A 73 -13.83 23.19 -6.06
N SER A 74 -14.37 22.85 -7.23
CA SER A 74 -15.07 21.57 -7.45
C SER A 74 -14.12 20.38 -7.27
N ALA A 75 -12.89 20.46 -7.78
CA ALA A 75 -11.86 19.44 -7.59
C ALA A 75 -11.44 19.29 -6.13
N ALA A 76 -11.29 20.40 -5.39
CA ALA A 76 -10.99 20.37 -3.97
C ALA A 76 -12.12 19.69 -3.16
N ILE A 77 -13.37 19.98 -3.49
CA ILE A 77 -14.52 19.32 -2.87
C ILE A 77 -14.57 17.83 -3.21
N ASN A 78 -14.30 17.46 -4.47
CA ASN A 78 -14.20 16.04 -4.85
C ASN A 78 -13.14 15.31 -4.01
N PHE A 79 -11.96 15.89 -3.86
CA PHE A 79 -10.88 15.32 -3.06
C PHE A 79 -11.30 15.11 -1.60
N VAL A 80 -11.94 16.11 -0.98
CA VAL A 80 -12.43 16.00 0.40
C VAL A 80 -13.51 14.93 0.52
N LEU A 81 -14.43 14.81 -0.45
CA LEU A 81 -15.45 13.77 -0.44
C LEU A 81 -14.85 12.37 -0.58
N ILE A 82 -13.91 12.15 -1.51
CA ILE A 82 -13.21 10.87 -1.64
C ILE A 82 -12.53 10.52 -0.32
N ALA A 83 -11.77 11.45 0.26
CA ALA A 83 -11.10 11.24 1.54
C ALA A 83 -12.07 10.92 2.67
N ALA A 84 -13.21 11.64 2.75
CA ALA A 84 -14.23 11.41 3.77
C ALA A 84 -14.88 10.03 3.65
N VAL A 85 -15.24 9.60 2.44
CA VAL A 85 -15.85 8.28 2.22
C VAL A 85 -14.85 7.17 2.49
N VAL A 86 -13.61 7.27 2.01
CA VAL A 86 -12.55 6.28 2.31
C VAL A 86 -12.29 6.20 3.82
N TYR A 87 -12.22 7.35 4.49
CA TYR A 87 -12.00 7.38 5.93
C TYR A 87 -13.15 6.70 6.69
N PHE A 88 -14.40 7.04 6.39
CA PHE A 88 -15.55 6.53 7.13
C PHE A 88 -15.84 5.05 6.84
N PHE A 89 -15.72 4.61 5.59
CA PHE A 89 -16.08 3.24 5.18
C PHE A 89 -14.92 2.25 5.22
N VAL A 90 -13.67 2.70 5.15
CA VAL A 90 -12.51 1.80 5.12
C VAL A 90 -11.65 2.00 6.36
N VAL A 91 -11.16 3.22 6.61
CA VAL A 91 -10.18 3.47 7.68
C VAL A 91 -10.78 3.30 9.06
N LEU A 92 -11.97 3.84 9.32
CA LEU A 92 -12.64 3.77 10.61
C LEU A 92 -12.97 2.33 11.04
N PRO A 93 -13.63 1.49 10.21
CA PRO A 93 -13.86 0.09 10.59
C PRO A 93 -12.55 -0.68 10.68
N TYR A 94 -11.61 -0.48 9.75
CA TYR A 94 -10.32 -1.18 9.79
C TYR A 94 -9.54 -0.87 11.07
N ASN A 95 -9.44 0.41 11.46
CA ASN A 95 -8.78 0.83 12.69
C ASN A 95 -9.53 0.31 13.94
N THR A 96 -10.86 0.20 13.87
CA THR A 96 -11.66 -0.37 14.97
C THR A 96 -11.39 -1.87 15.14
N LEU A 97 -11.36 -2.63 14.05
CA LEU A 97 -11.08 -4.07 14.06
C LEU A 97 -9.63 -4.35 14.49
N ARG A 98 -8.65 -3.55 14.01
CA ARG A 98 -7.26 -3.60 14.45
C ARG A 98 -7.12 -3.37 15.95
N ARG A 99 -7.85 -2.39 16.51
CA ARG A 99 -7.86 -2.12 17.96
C ARG A 99 -8.50 -3.22 18.80
N ARG A 100 -9.42 -4.00 18.21
CA ARG A 100 -10.05 -5.16 18.85
C ARG A 100 -9.20 -6.44 18.78
N GLY A 101 -8.05 -6.39 18.08
CA GLY A 101 -7.19 -7.56 17.89
C GLY A 101 -7.78 -8.61 16.93
N GLU A 102 -8.84 -8.28 16.20
CA GLU A 102 -9.52 -9.22 15.28
C GLU A 102 -8.83 -9.31 13.91
N VAL A 103 -7.84 -8.44 13.66
CA VAL A 103 -7.06 -8.41 12.41
C VAL A 103 -5.63 -8.82 12.73
N GLU A 104 -5.39 -10.13 12.69
CA GLU A 104 -4.05 -10.70 12.80
C GLU A 104 -3.45 -10.78 11.40
N GLN A 105 -2.40 -9.98 11.16
CA GLN A 105 -1.67 -10.08 9.90
C GLN A 105 -0.66 -11.22 9.99
N ALA A 106 -0.38 -11.88 8.86
CA ALA A 106 0.59 -12.97 8.80
C ALA A 106 1.98 -12.55 9.32
N ASP A 107 2.33 -11.27 9.21
CA ASP A 107 3.58 -10.72 9.73
C ASP A 107 3.56 -10.59 11.27
N ASP A 108 2.41 -10.29 11.87
CA ASP A 108 2.27 -10.19 13.32
C ASP A 108 2.51 -11.56 13.98
N ALA A 109 1.92 -12.62 13.41
CA ALA A 109 2.14 -14.00 13.88
C ALA A 109 3.60 -14.44 13.75
N GLN A 110 4.28 -14.07 12.67
CA GLN A 110 5.72 -14.34 12.50
C GLN A 110 6.57 -13.60 13.54
N ILE A 111 6.24 -12.35 13.86
CA ILE A 111 6.93 -11.57 14.89
C ILE A 111 6.74 -12.21 16.27
N VAL A 112 5.53 -12.70 16.58
CA VAL A 112 5.26 -13.43 17.83
C VAL A 112 6.12 -14.69 17.91
N LEU A 113 6.13 -15.52 16.86
CA LEU A 113 6.97 -16.73 16.82
C LEU A 113 8.47 -16.42 16.94
N LEU A 114 8.97 -15.36 16.28
CA LEU A 114 10.36 -14.93 16.40
C LEU A 114 10.69 -14.42 17.81
N THR A 115 9.73 -13.78 18.47
CA THR A 115 9.86 -13.35 19.87
C THR A 115 9.95 -14.55 20.79
N GLU A 116 9.08 -15.55 20.61
CA GLU A 116 9.12 -16.82 21.34
C GLU A 116 10.45 -17.56 21.14
N ILE A 117 10.93 -17.68 19.90
CA ILE A 117 12.23 -18.32 19.59
C ILE A 117 13.39 -17.57 20.25
N ARG A 118 13.38 -16.23 20.24
CA ARG A 118 14.41 -15.41 20.90
C ARG A 118 14.42 -15.68 22.40
N ASP A 119 13.26 -15.74 23.03
CA ASP A 119 13.13 -15.92 24.48
C ASP A 119 13.58 -17.33 24.89
N LEU A 120 13.20 -18.36 24.11
CA LEU A 120 13.67 -19.74 24.30
C LEU A 120 15.20 -19.88 24.13
N LEU A 121 15.79 -19.13 23.19
CA LEU A 121 17.24 -19.14 22.96
C LEU A 121 17.99 -18.39 24.06
N ALA A 122 17.44 -17.28 24.55
CA ALA A 122 18.00 -16.53 25.68
C ALA A 122 17.98 -17.38 26.96
N GLU A 123 16.91 -18.13 27.19
CA GLU A 123 16.79 -19.04 28.33
C GLU A 123 17.75 -20.25 28.21
N SER A 124 17.87 -20.85 27.02
CA SER A 124 18.85 -21.93 26.77
C SER A 124 20.30 -21.46 26.91
N GLY A 125 20.63 -20.26 26.41
CA GLY A 125 21.97 -19.68 26.51
C GLY A 125 22.38 -19.34 27.94
N ASN A 126 21.42 -19.08 28.83
CA ASN A 126 21.67 -18.87 30.25
C ASN A 126 21.75 -20.17 31.06
N GLY A 127 21.10 -21.24 30.57
CA GLY A 127 21.08 -22.57 31.20
C GLY A 127 22.35 -23.41 31.00
N ASP A 128 23.16 -23.12 29.98
CA ASP A 128 24.30 -23.97 29.59
C ASP A 128 25.67 -23.53 30.12
N SER A 129 25.70 -22.61 31.10
CA SER A 129 26.93 -22.19 31.79
C SER A 129 27.36 -23.12 32.95
N SER A 130 26.64 -24.24 33.17
CA SER A 130 26.94 -25.16 34.28
C SER A 130 26.85 -26.65 33.90
N GLY A 131 27.51 -27.08 32.83
CA GLY A 131 27.30 -28.46 32.38
C GLY A 131 28.26 -29.08 31.37
N ARG A 132 29.58 -28.94 31.54
CA ARG A 132 30.51 -30.06 31.28
C ARG A 132 30.44 -30.68 29.86
N HIS A 133 31.06 -30.04 28.87
CA HIS A 133 31.73 -30.77 27.79
C HIS A 133 33.24 -30.56 27.87
N GLY A 134 33.89 -31.57 28.44
CA GLY A 134 35.34 -31.71 28.50
C GLY A 134 35.97 -31.93 27.13
N GLY A 135 37.27 -31.70 27.09
CA GLY A 135 38.06 -31.55 25.88
C GLY A 135 38.00 -32.71 24.89
N ALA A 136 37.97 -32.34 23.61
CA ALA A 136 38.84 -32.92 22.60
C ALA A 136 39.00 -31.88 21.48
N ALA A 137 40.20 -31.30 21.39
CA ALA A 137 40.62 -30.51 20.24
C ALA A 137 40.73 -31.44 19.01
N ALA A 138 39.63 -31.63 18.29
CA ALA A 138 39.64 -32.26 16.98
C ALA A 138 39.79 -31.15 15.94
N LYS A 139 41.00 -31.07 15.36
CA LYS A 139 41.35 -30.18 14.24
C LYS A 139 40.31 -30.28 13.12
N THR A 140 39.64 -29.17 12.81
CA THR A 140 38.86 -29.02 11.58
C THR A 140 39.81 -29.12 10.38
N PRO A 141 39.57 -30.00 9.38
CA PRO A 141 40.32 -29.96 8.13
C PRO A 141 39.99 -28.66 7.37
N PRO A 142 40.94 -28.09 6.61
CA PRO A 142 40.66 -26.92 5.79
C PRO A 142 39.61 -27.24 4.71
N PRO A 143 38.81 -26.26 4.27
CA PRO A 143 37.80 -26.46 3.24
C PRO A 143 38.48 -26.83 1.91
N GLU A 144 38.20 -28.04 1.39
CA GLU A 144 38.52 -28.43 0.03
C GLU A 144 37.86 -27.42 -0.94
N HIS A 145 38.68 -26.59 -1.58
CA HIS A 145 38.24 -25.86 -2.77
C HIS A 145 38.22 -26.87 -3.92
N GLY A 146 37.02 -27.21 -4.38
CA GLY A 146 36.84 -27.93 -5.64
C GLY A 146 37.52 -27.18 -6.80
N PRO A 147 37.89 -27.90 -7.88
CA PRO A 147 38.71 -27.34 -8.95
C PRO A 147 38.04 -26.11 -9.54
N ARG A 148 38.72 -24.96 -9.43
CA ARG A 148 38.36 -23.75 -10.16
C ARG A 148 38.40 -24.10 -11.64
N ALA A 149 37.28 -23.85 -12.32
CA ALA A 149 37.21 -23.94 -13.77
C ALA A 149 37.97 -22.75 -14.35
N ASP A 150 39.29 -22.89 -14.43
CA ASP A 150 40.17 -22.02 -15.20
C ASP A 150 40.24 -22.60 -16.62
N ALA A 151 39.28 -22.26 -17.46
CA ALA A 151 39.25 -22.53 -18.90
C ALA A 151 37.98 -21.85 -19.46
N GLU A 152 37.97 -21.00 -20.48
CA GLU A 152 38.93 -20.71 -21.53
C GLU A 152 38.61 -19.33 -22.09
N SER A 153 39.67 -18.58 -22.39
CA SER A 153 39.68 -17.53 -23.38
C SER A 153 39.43 -18.10 -24.78
N GLN A 154 38.37 -17.65 -25.44
CA GLN A 154 38.33 -17.30 -26.88
C GLN A 154 37.02 -16.58 -27.22
#